data_AF-A0A2E8G4N4-F1
#
_entry.id   AF-A0A2E8G4N4-F1
#
_cell.length_a   1.000
_cell.length_b   1.000
_cell.length_c   1.000
_cell.angle_alpha   90.00
_cell.angle_beta   90.00
_cell.angle_gamma   90.00
#
_symmetry.space_group_name_H-M   'P 1'
#
loop_
_entity.id
_entity.type
_entity.pdbx_description
1 polymer ?
#
loop_
_entity_poly.entity_id
_entity_poly.type
_entity_poly.pdbx_seq_one_letter_code
_entity_poly.pdbx_strand_id
1 'polypeptide(L)'
;MTTQAYLWGWFAYLIGSVGVLFVWWWLTRPLSRWGKVPLRTVLTALLLTPWSVSPQHDEWAPAWVVSLFDGLAQEDVSLWRAGGPLLAMLVVALVVAAFELWRQRRKQAAMPVQQ
;
A
#
# COMPACT_ATOMS: atom_id res chain seq x y z
N MET A 1 12.62 16.94 15.17
CA MET A 1 13.18 17.49 13.89
C MET A 1 12.55 18.85 13.63
N THR A 2 13.03 19.63 12.66
CA THR A 2 12.26 20.82 12.21
C THR A 2 11.06 20.35 11.39
N THR A 3 9.90 21.01 11.53
CA THR A 3 8.70 20.69 10.74
C THR A 3 8.98 20.69 9.23
N GLN A 4 9.86 21.58 8.78
CA GLN A 4 10.31 21.63 7.39
C GLN A 4 10.99 20.34 6.93
N ALA A 5 11.93 19.78 7.73
CA ALA A 5 12.61 18.54 7.37
C ALA A 5 11.62 17.36 7.29
N TYR A 6 10.66 17.30 8.21
CA TYR A 6 9.59 16.29 8.20
C TYR A 6 8.73 16.36 6.93
N LEU A 7 8.28 17.56 6.54
CA LEU A 7 7.51 17.77 5.32
C LEU A 7 8.31 17.40 4.06
N TRP A 8 9.60 17.74 4.02
CA TRP A 8 10.48 17.32 2.92
C TRP A 8 10.68 15.81 2.85
N GLY A 9 10.74 15.13 4.01
CA GLY A 9 10.79 13.67 4.08
C GLY A 9 9.55 13.03 3.45
N TRP A 10 8.35 13.51 3.81
CA TRP A 10 7.11 13.06 3.19
C TRP A 10 7.03 13.39 1.70
N PHE A 11 7.45 14.59 1.30
CA PHE A 11 7.48 14.99 -0.11
C PHE A 11 8.36 14.06 -0.95
N ALA A 12 9.59 13.81 -0.50
CA ALA A 12 10.50 12.89 -1.16
C ALA A 12 9.94 11.45 -1.19
N TYR A 13 9.35 11.00 -0.08
CA TYR A 13 8.73 9.67 0.00
C TYR A 13 7.56 9.50 -0.96
N LEU A 14 6.65 10.49 -1.05
CA LEU A 14 5.50 10.42 -1.93
C LEU A 14 5.92 10.46 -3.40
N ILE A 15 6.90 11.29 -3.77
CA ILE A 15 7.47 11.29 -5.12
C ILE A 15 8.09 9.94 -5.46
N GLY A 16 8.87 9.37 -4.54
CA GLY A 16 9.44 8.03 -4.70
C GLY A 16 8.36 6.97 -4.87
N SER A 17 7.30 7.02 -4.05
CA SER A 17 6.16 6.11 -4.11
C SER A 17 5.43 6.19 -5.45
N VAL A 18 5.23 7.40 -6.00
CA VAL A 18 4.66 7.59 -7.34
C VAL A 18 5.56 6.97 -8.41
N GLY A 19 6.88 7.17 -8.32
CA GLY A 19 7.84 6.54 -9.23
C GLY A 19 7.78 5.01 -9.18
N VAL A 20 7.76 4.43 -7.97
CA VAL A 20 7.63 2.97 -7.76
C VAL A 20 6.32 2.46 -8.33
N LEU A 21 5.19 3.13 -8.05
CA LEU A 21 3.89 2.76 -8.58
C LEU A 21 3.83 2.87 -10.12
N PHE A 22 4.50 3.86 -10.71
CA PHE A 22 4.58 4.02 -12.16
C PHE A 22 5.36 2.88 -12.82
N VAL A 23 6.53 2.53 -12.29
CA VAL A 23 7.33 1.40 -12.76
C VAL A 23 6.57 0.09 -12.57
N TRP A 24 5.95 -0.10 -11.40
CA TRP A 24 5.11 -1.27 -11.13
C TRP A 24 3.94 -1.38 -12.08
N TRP A 25 3.29 -0.26 -12.39
CA TRP A 25 2.21 -0.20 -13.35
C TRP A 25 2.68 -0.67 -14.72
N TRP A 26 3.85 -0.22 -15.18
CA TRP A 26 4.45 -0.63 -16.44
C TRP A 26 4.81 -2.12 -16.44
N LEU A 27 5.45 -2.62 -15.39
CA LEU A 27 5.83 -4.03 -15.24
C LEU A 27 4.61 -4.98 -15.20
N THR A 28 3.49 -4.53 -14.63
CA THR A 28 2.25 -5.30 -14.51
C THR A 28 1.31 -5.17 -15.70
N ARG A 29 1.69 -4.41 -16.76
CA ARG A 29 0.90 -4.29 -18.00
C ARG A 29 0.59 -5.63 -18.69
N PRO A 30 1.54 -6.57 -18.87
CA PRO A 30 1.28 -7.82 -19.58
C PRO A 30 0.48 -8.84 -18.75
N LEU A 31 0.35 -8.63 -17.43
CA LEU A 31 -0.39 -9.54 -16.58
C LEU A 31 -1.90 -9.50 -16.88
N SER A 32 -2.54 -10.66 -16.77
CA SER A 32 -4.00 -10.78 -16.78
C SER A 32 -4.62 -9.89 -15.70
N ARG A 33 -5.87 -9.44 -15.94
CA ARG A 33 -6.65 -8.61 -14.99
C ARG A 33 -6.65 -9.18 -13.58
N TRP A 34 -6.72 -10.50 -13.47
CA TRP A 34 -6.69 -11.24 -12.22
C TRP A 34 -5.40 -11.09 -11.41
N GLY A 35 -4.24 -10.96 -12.07
CA GLY A 35 -2.96 -10.73 -11.38
C GLY A 35 -2.71 -9.26 -11.11
N LYS A 36 -2.95 -8.38 -12.09
CA LYS A 36 -2.58 -6.96 -11.95
C LYS A 36 -3.43 -6.18 -10.96
N VAL A 37 -4.73 -6.49 -10.80
CA VAL A 37 -5.60 -5.73 -9.89
C VAL A 37 -5.19 -5.92 -8.42
N PRO A 38 -5.08 -7.16 -7.88
CA PRO A 38 -4.62 -7.37 -6.51
C PRO A 38 -3.20 -6.86 -6.29
N LEU A 39 -2.31 -7.06 -7.28
CA LEU A 39 -0.90 -6.71 -7.11
C LEU A 39 -0.68 -5.19 -7.06
N ARG A 40 -1.50 -4.41 -7.77
CA ARG A 40 -1.47 -2.94 -7.70
C ARG A 40 -2.10 -2.43 -6.42
N THR A 41 -3.25 -2.97 -6.00
CA THR A 41 -3.91 -2.51 -4.76
C THR A 41 -3.08 -2.81 -3.52
N VAL A 42 -2.46 -3.99 -3.46
CA VAL A 42 -1.56 -4.38 -2.36
C VAL A 42 -0.35 -3.45 -2.29
N LEU A 43 0.33 -3.19 -3.41
CA LEU A 43 1.48 -2.28 -3.39
C LEU A 43 1.08 -0.85 -3.03
N THR A 44 -0.05 -0.36 -3.51
CA THR A 44 -0.58 0.95 -3.13
C THR A 44 -0.87 1.01 -1.63
N ALA A 45 -1.53 0.01 -1.06
CA ALA A 45 -1.78 -0.06 0.37
C ALA A 45 -0.47 -0.14 1.18
N LEU A 46 0.50 -0.94 0.72
CA LEU A 46 1.81 -1.05 1.36
C LEU A 46 2.52 0.29 1.44
N LEU A 47 2.55 1.06 0.35
CA LEU A 47 3.27 2.33 0.29
C LEU A 47 2.52 3.49 0.96
N LEU A 48 1.19 3.51 0.89
CA LEU A 48 0.39 4.68 1.26
C LEU A 48 -0.38 4.52 2.57
N THR A 49 -0.11 3.48 3.35
CA THR A 49 -0.68 3.36 4.71
C THR A 49 0.24 4.09 5.70
N PRO A 50 -0.14 5.26 6.24
CA PRO A 50 0.63 5.90 7.30
C PRO A 50 0.32 5.29 8.68
N TRP A 51 1.27 5.37 9.59
CA TRP A 51 1.14 5.02 11.00
C TRP A 51 2.01 5.92 11.89
N SER A 52 1.67 6.02 13.17
CA SER A 52 2.45 6.82 14.14
C SER A 52 3.85 6.21 14.34
N VAL A 53 4.88 7.05 14.25
CA VAL A 53 6.29 6.66 14.42
C VAL A 53 6.55 6.20 15.85
N SER A 54 5.93 6.83 16.83
CA SER A 54 6.11 6.52 18.24
C SER A 54 4.82 6.85 19.01
N PRO A 55 4.42 6.06 20.03
CA PRO A 55 3.28 6.40 20.88
C PRO A 55 3.42 7.76 21.61
N GLN A 56 4.63 8.29 21.72
CA GLN A 56 4.95 9.52 22.44
C GLN A 56 5.04 10.75 21.53
N HIS A 57 5.05 10.56 20.20
CA HIS A 57 5.20 11.63 19.24
C HIS A 57 4.09 11.62 18.19
N ASP A 58 3.59 12.80 17.83
CA ASP A 58 2.52 12.97 16.83
C ASP A 58 3.03 12.90 15.38
N GLU A 59 4.27 12.45 15.17
CA GLU A 59 4.88 12.30 13.85
C GLU A 59 4.45 10.96 13.21
N TRP A 60 4.11 11.02 11.92
CA TRP A 60 3.61 9.87 11.17
C TRP A 60 4.63 9.48 10.11
N ALA A 61 4.72 8.18 9.84
CA ALA A 61 5.53 7.64 8.76
C ALA A 61 4.80 6.48 8.08
N PRO A 62 5.26 6.02 6.91
CA PRO A 62 4.65 4.86 6.24
C PRO A 62 4.77 3.61 7.14
N ALA A 63 3.66 2.91 7.34
CA ALA A 63 3.56 1.80 8.29
C ALA A 63 4.56 0.68 8.02
N TRP A 64 4.91 0.43 6.75
CA TRP A 64 5.93 -0.57 6.39
C TRP A 64 7.33 -0.15 6.84
N VAL A 65 7.66 1.14 6.75
CA VAL A 65 8.94 1.68 7.24
C VAL A 65 8.98 1.59 8.76
N VAL A 66 7.90 2.00 9.43
CA VAL A 66 7.81 1.92 10.89
C VAL A 66 7.91 0.47 11.37
N SER A 67 7.19 -0.45 10.75
CA SER A 67 7.24 -1.88 11.11
C SER A 67 8.62 -2.48 10.90
N LEU A 68 9.31 -2.11 9.82
CA LEU A 68 10.66 -2.57 9.53
C LEU A 68 11.66 -1.99 10.54
N PHE A 69 11.55 -0.70 10.85
CA PHE A 69 12.40 -0.03 11.83
C PHE A 69 12.18 -0.60 13.23
N ASP A 70 10.93 -0.74 13.67
CA ASP A 70 10.58 -1.35 14.96
C ASP A 70 11.11 -2.79 15.05
N GLY A 71 11.03 -3.58 13.97
CA GLY A 71 11.47 -4.98 14.00
C GLY A 71 12.99 -5.21 13.85
N LEU A 72 13.71 -4.31 13.16
CA LEU A 72 15.14 -4.49 12.88
C LEU A 72 16.07 -3.63 13.73
N ALA A 73 15.59 -2.47 14.20
CA ALA A 73 16.42 -1.48 14.87
C ALA A 73 16.03 -1.25 16.34
N GLN A 74 14.88 -1.75 16.78
CA GLN A 74 14.42 -1.60 18.16
C GLN A 74 14.25 -2.98 18.81
N GLU A 75 14.86 -3.18 19.97
CA GLU A 75 14.68 -4.44 20.74
C GLU A 75 13.45 -4.38 21.65
N ASP A 76 13.07 -3.17 22.09
CA ASP A 76 12.01 -2.96 23.09
C ASP A 76 10.63 -2.66 22.45
N VAL A 77 10.57 -2.43 21.13
CA VAL A 77 9.35 -2.07 20.42
C VAL A 77 8.92 -3.20 19.48
N SER A 78 7.69 -3.66 19.62
CA SER A 78 7.16 -4.75 18.79
C SER A 78 6.89 -4.31 17.35
N LEU A 79 7.42 -5.07 16.38
CA LEU A 79 7.12 -4.92 14.94
C LEU A 79 5.62 -4.92 14.62
N TRP A 80 4.82 -5.63 15.43
CA TRP A 80 3.38 -5.75 15.26
C TRP A 80 2.63 -4.45 15.55
N ARG A 81 3.25 -3.49 16.24
CA ARG A 81 2.65 -2.18 16.53
C ARG A 81 2.25 -1.45 15.26
N ALA A 82 3.13 -1.41 14.26
CA ALA A 82 2.84 -0.86 12.94
C ALA A 82 2.49 -1.95 11.92
N GLY A 83 3.05 -3.17 12.09
CA GLY A 83 2.82 -4.30 11.20
C GLY A 83 1.38 -4.85 11.24
N GLY A 84 0.72 -4.82 12.40
CA GLY A 84 -0.67 -5.26 12.55
C GLY A 84 -1.66 -4.42 11.73
N PRO A 85 -1.70 -3.09 11.94
CA PRO A 85 -2.51 -2.18 11.13
C PRO A 85 -2.17 -2.24 9.64
N LEU A 86 -0.89 -2.35 9.29
CA LEU A 86 -0.46 -2.54 7.91
C LEU A 86 -1.07 -3.82 7.31
N LEU A 87 -0.94 -4.95 8.00
CA LEU A 87 -1.51 -6.22 7.55
C LEU A 87 -3.03 -6.14 7.38
N ALA A 88 -3.73 -5.48 8.30
CA ALA A 88 -5.16 -5.23 8.18
C ALA A 88 -5.48 -4.42 6.90
N MET A 89 -4.71 -3.37 6.59
CA MET A 89 -4.88 -2.60 5.36
C MET A 89 -4.57 -3.41 4.10
N LEU A 90 -3.59 -4.32 4.14
CA LEU A 90 -3.33 -5.25 3.03
C LEU A 90 -4.51 -6.20 2.80
N VAL A 91 -5.13 -6.71 3.87
CA VAL A 91 -6.35 -7.53 3.77
C VAL A 91 -7.50 -6.72 3.17
N VAL A 92 -7.72 -5.48 3.63
CA VAL A 92 -8.73 -4.59 3.04
C VAL A 92 -8.45 -4.35 1.55
N ALA A 93 -7.20 -4.12 1.17
CA ALA A 93 -6.81 -3.93 -0.23
C ALA A 93 -7.07 -5.17 -1.11
N LEU A 94 -6.90 -6.37 -0.55
CA LEU A 94 -7.24 -7.63 -1.22
C LEU A 94 -8.75 -7.80 -1.38
N VAL A 95 -9.54 -7.45 -0.35
CA VAL A 95 -11.01 -7.47 -0.42
C VAL A 95 -11.52 -6.51 -1.50
N VAL A 96 -10.97 -5.29 -1.55
CA VAL A 96 -11.30 -4.30 -2.59
C VAL A 96 -10.92 -4.82 -3.97
N ALA A 97 -9.75 -5.44 -4.13
CA ALA A 97 -9.32 -6.04 -5.38
C ALA A 97 -10.26 -7.17 -5.84
N ALA A 98 -10.65 -8.06 -4.90
CA ALA A 98 -11.58 -9.14 -5.18
C ALA A 98 -12.95 -8.61 -5.60
N PHE A 99 -13.44 -7.57 -4.93
CA PHE A 99 -14.69 -6.90 -5.27
C PHE A 99 -14.65 -6.28 -6.68
N GLU A 100 -13.56 -5.59 -7.02
CA GLU A 100 -13.37 -5.02 -8.36
C GLU A 100 -13.28 -6.11 -9.45
N LEU A 101 -12.58 -7.22 -9.18
CA LEU A 101 -12.53 -8.36 -10.10
C LEU A 101 -13.91 -9.00 -10.28
N TRP A 102 -14.67 -9.15 -9.20
CA TRP A 102 -16.03 -9.68 -9.26
C TRP A 102 -16.98 -8.77 -10.04
N ARG A 103 -16.91 -7.45 -9.80
CA ARG A 103 -17.67 -6.44 -10.54
C ARG A 103 -17.33 -6.46 -12.04
N GLN A 104 -16.05 -6.61 -12.39
CA GLN A 104 -15.62 -6.71 -13.80
C GLN A 104 -16.13 -8.00 -14.46
N ARG A 105 -16.10 -9.14 -13.75
CA ARG A 105 -16.66 -10.40 -14.25
C ARG A 105 -18.16 -10.28 -14.52
N ARG A 106 -18.92 -9.66 -13.60
CA ARG A 106 -20.36 -9.42 -13.79
C ARG A 106 -20.65 -8.56 -15.03
N LYS A 107 -19.85 -7.52 -15.29
CA LYS A 107 -19.99 -6.68 -16.49
C LYS A 107 -19.73 -7.46 -17.79
N GLN A 108 -18.78 -8.38 -17.79
CA GLN A 108 -18.50 -9.23 -18.95
C GLN A 108 -19.62 -10.23 -19.23
N ALA A 109 -20.19 -10.84 -18.18
CA ALA A 109 -21.32 -11.76 -18.30
C ALA A 109 -22.62 -11.07 -18.78
N ALA A 110 -22.74 -9.76 -18.58
CA ALA A 110 -23.89 -8.96 -18.99
C ALA A 110 -23.81 -8.43 -20.43
N MET A 111 -22.67 -8.58 -21.13
CA MET A 111 -22.58 -8.22 -22.55
C MET A 111 -22.94 -9.45 -23.39
N PRO A 112 -24.09 -9.45 -24.11
CA PRO A 112 -24.42 -10.54 -25.02
C PRO A 112 -23.38 -10.58 -26.14
N VAL A 113 -22.92 -11.78 -26.46
CA VAL A 113 -22.14 -12.07 -27.66
C VAL A 113 -22.97 -11.59 -28.86
N GLN A 114 -22.67 -10.40 -29.39
CA GLN A 114 -23.10 -10.06 -30.74
C GLN A 114 -22.27 -10.91 -31.69
N GLN A 115 -22.93 -11.95 -32.22
CA GLN A 115 -22.45 -12.80 -33.30
C GLN A 115 -22.25 -11.99 -34.59
#